data_AF-A0A182ERI8-F1
#
_entry.id   AF-A0A182ERI8-F1
#
_cell.length_a   1.000
_cell.length_b   1.000
_cell.length_c   1.000
_cell.angle_alpha   90.00
_cell.angle_beta   90.00
_cell.angle_gamma   90.00
#
_symmetry.space_group_name_H-M   'P 1'
#
loop_
_entity.id
_entity.type
_entity.pdbx_description
1 polymer ?
#
loop_
_entity_poly.entity_id
_entity_poly.type
_entity_poly.pdbx_seq_one_letter_code
_entity_poly.pdbx_strand_id
1 'polypeptide(L)'
;MDEHLQTIINLSAAKFRDLYAAAKSTREMLNNNNITMITLCDKCLHVLQLSLQCKHQKINQAAVDLLQILIRDERFMNKATTSESDIIMMSTLKSVNLLPVIKAPIQCRILTLIVEIMCTEERRITIETVMEALTLCMQTYGNAEERSVQLACRAAITQIFSSFCTLPQNNHCQEQIAIFMDATSLLNEVIKRVNATNPQSEQVIILLDAIYSILSSQPITVINHQPFVNAIWYIHALINA
;
A
#
# COMPACT_ATOMS: atom_id res chain seq x y z
N MET A 1 19.34 -4.13 8.22
CA MET A 1 18.79 -2.91 8.86
C MET A 1 19.91 -1.97 9.30
N ASP A 2 20.85 -2.43 10.14
CA ASP A 2 21.98 -1.62 10.65
C ASP A 2 22.82 -0.94 9.55
N GLU A 3 23.18 -1.68 8.50
CA GLU A 3 24.00 -1.19 7.37
C GLU A 3 23.34 -0.01 6.62
N HIS A 4 22.04 -0.13 6.32
CA HIS A 4 21.32 0.94 5.61
C HIS A 4 21.13 2.17 6.49
N LEU A 5 20.88 1.99 7.80
CA LEU A 5 20.88 3.10 8.74
C LEU A 5 22.26 3.78 8.81
N GLN A 6 23.36 3.03 8.82
CA GLN A 6 24.71 3.62 8.76
C GLN A 6 24.93 4.43 7.49
N THR A 7 24.47 3.89 6.36
CA THR A 7 24.59 4.56 5.06
C THR A 7 23.82 5.88 5.08
N ILE A 8 22.60 5.89 5.61
CA ILE A 8 21.78 7.09 5.76
C ILE A 8 22.46 8.10 6.70
N ILE A 9 23.01 7.65 7.85
CA ILE A 9 23.75 8.50 8.80
C ILE A 9 24.93 9.18 8.09
N ASN A 10 25.75 8.41 7.38
CA ASN A 10 26.93 8.94 6.69
C ASN A 10 26.56 9.96 5.61
N LEU A 11 25.50 9.70 4.84
CA LEU A 11 25.05 10.60 3.77
C LEU A 11 24.32 11.84 4.29
N SER A 12 23.72 11.78 5.48
CA SER A 12 22.93 12.87 6.06
C SER A 12 23.73 13.83 6.93
N ALA A 13 24.87 13.41 7.48
CA ALA A 13 25.65 14.13 8.50
C ALA A 13 25.95 15.60 8.16
N ALA A 14 26.22 15.92 6.89
CA ALA A 14 26.62 17.26 6.49
C ALA A 14 25.45 18.23 6.28
N LYS A 15 24.26 17.73 5.88
CA LYS A 15 23.20 18.58 5.32
C LYS A 15 21.81 18.33 5.90
N PHE A 16 21.53 17.12 6.38
CA PHE A 16 20.19 16.70 6.78
C PHE A 16 20.20 16.33 8.26
N ARG A 17 20.23 17.34 9.15
CA ARG A 17 20.39 17.14 10.59
C ARG A 17 19.28 16.30 11.22
N ASP A 18 18.03 16.54 10.83
CA ASP A 18 16.89 15.80 11.38
C ASP A 18 16.92 14.33 10.97
N LEU A 19 17.24 14.06 9.69
CA LEU A 19 17.44 12.70 9.19
C LEU A 19 18.61 12.01 9.89
N TYR A 20 19.73 12.71 10.06
CA TYR A 20 20.90 12.19 10.77
C TYR A 20 20.54 11.79 12.20
N ALA A 21 19.87 12.67 12.94
CA ALA A 21 19.45 12.41 14.31
C ALA A 21 18.48 11.23 14.41
N ALA A 22 17.47 11.18 13.52
CA ALA A 22 16.50 10.10 13.47
C ALA A 22 17.15 8.75 13.14
N ALA A 23 18.02 8.70 12.13
CA ALA A 23 18.70 7.47 11.72
C ALA A 23 19.68 6.97 12.80
N LYS A 24 20.42 7.88 13.44
CA LYS A 24 21.32 7.55 14.56
C LYS A 24 20.54 6.99 15.75
N SER A 25 19.48 7.66 16.18
CA SER A 25 18.64 7.20 17.29
C SER A 25 18.01 5.84 16.99
N THR A 26 17.49 5.64 15.78
CA THR A 26 16.90 4.36 15.35
C THR A 26 17.93 3.23 15.36
N ARG A 27 19.16 3.51 14.92
CA ARG A 27 20.27 2.54 14.93
C ARG A 27 20.71 2.19 16.35
N GLU A 28 20.78 3.16 17.26
CA GLU A 28 21.08 2.90 18.67
C GLU A 28 20.01 2.00 19.32
N MET A 29 18.75 2.20 18.93
CA MET A 29 17.61 1.38 19.39
C MET A 29 17.66 -0.07 18.88
N LEU A 30 18.29 -0.35 17.73
CA LEU A 30 18.43 -1.72 17.23
C LEU A 30 19.22 -2.63 18.18
N ASN A 31 20.13 -2.06 18.96
CA ASN A 31 20.95 -2.80 19.91
C ASN A 31 20.27 -2.97 21.27
N ASN A 32 19.06 -2.43 21.46
CA ASN A 32 18.34 -2.50 22.72
C ASN A 32 17.32 -3.66 22.68
N ASN A 33 17.57 -4.71 23.46
CA ASN A 33 16.70 -5.89 23.52
C ASN A 33 15.30 -5.63 24.13
N ASN A 34 15.07 -4.48 24.76
CA ASN A 34 13.80 -4.15 25.42
C ASN A 34 12.82 -3.40 24.51
N ILE A 35 13.16 -3.13 23.25
CA ILE A 35 12.28 -2.39 22.34
C ILE A 35 11.22 -3.30 21.70
N THR A 36 9.98 -2.83 21.63
CA THR A 36 8.94 -3.53 20.87
C THR A 36 9.18 -3.36 19.36
N MET A 37 8.87 -4.39 18.58
CA MET A 37 9.06 -4.34 17.11
C MET A 37 8.22 -3.26 16.45
N ILE A 38 7.03 -2.96 16.97
CA ILE A 38 6.17 -1.86 16.48
C ILE A 38 6.87 -0.51 16.65
N THR A 39 7.46 -0.27 17.83
CA THR A 39 8.20 0.98 18.08
C THR A 39 9.39 1.11 17.14
N LEU A 40 10.12 0.02 16.90
CA LEU A 40 11.23 0.01 15.95
C LEU A 40 10.74 0.29 14.52
N CYS A 41 9.61 -0.30 14.12
CA CYS A 41 9.00 -0.06 12.83
C CYS A 41 8.64 1.43 12.65
N ASP A 42 7.95 2.04 13.61
CA ASP A 42 7.60 3.46 13.54
C ASP A 42 8.83 4.35 13.38
N LYS A 43 9.93 4.02 14.06
CA LYS A 43 11.20 4.74 13.92
C LYS A 43 11.82 4.56 12.53
N CYS A 44 11.85 3.34 12.00
CA CYS A 44 12.31 3.07 10.65
C CYS A 44 11.46 3.77 9.58
N LEU A 45 10.13 3.78 9.74
CA LEU A 45 9.20 4.46 8.85
C LEU A 45 9.36 5.99 8.91
N HIS A 46 9.65 6.55 10.08
CA HIS A 46 10.00 7.96 10.21
C HIS A 46 11.31 8.31 9.48
N VAL A 47 12.34 7.47 9.61
CA VAL A 47 13.61 7.62 8.86
C VAL A 47 13.35 7.54 7.35
N LEU A 48 12.50 6.61 6.90
CA LEU A 48 12.08 6.52 5.50
C LEU A 48 11.44 7.83 5.03
N GLN A 49 10.45 8.34 5.76
CA GLN A 49 9.74 9.58 5.39
C GLN A 49 10.70 10.77 5.22
N LEU A 50 11.60 10.98 6.19
CA LEU A 50 12.63 12.04 6.11
C LEU A 50 13.62 11.81 4.97
N SER A 51 13.98 10.55 4.70
CA SER A 51 14.87 10.20 3.60
C SER A 51 14.27 10.57 2.25
N LEU A 52 12.99 10.25 2.03
CA LEU A 52 12.29 10.55 0.78
C LEU A 52 12.18 12.06 0.50
N GLN A 53 12.15 12.90 1.55
CA GLN A 53 12.19 14.36 1.44
C GLN A 53 13.54 14.89 0.93
N CYS A 54 14.64 14.15 1.10
CA CYS A 54 15.99 14.67 0.88
C CYS A 54 16.36 14.91 -0.59
N LYS A 55 15.50 14.59 -1.57
CA LYS A 55 15.77 14.65 -3.03
C LYS A 55 17.15 14.10 -3.41
N HIS A 56 17.68 13.17 -2.62
CA HIS A 56 19.04 12.67 -2.72
C HIS A 56 19.00 11.18 -3.02
N GLN A 57 19.34 10.82 -4.26
CA GLN A 57 19.10 9.48 -4.79
C GLN A 57 19.69 8.34 -3.95
N LYS A 58 20.93 8.49 -3.45
CA LYS A 58 21.55 7.45 -2.60
C LYS A 58 20.88 7.31 -1.23
N ILE A 59 20.31 8.40 -0.70
CA ILE A 59 19.57 8.37 0.58
C ILE A 59 18.23 7.68 0.36
N ASN A 60 17.49 8.06 -0.69
CA ASN A 60 16.22 7.42 -1.03
C ASN A 60 16.41 5.92 -1.30
N GLN A 61 17.47 5.54 -2.01
CA GLN A 61 17.81 4.15 -2.27
C GLN A 61 18.03 3.37 -0.96
N ALA A 62 18.91 3.85 -0.08
CA ALA A 62 19.18 3.21 1.20
C ALA A 62 17.93 3.13 2.10
N ALA A 63 17.03 4.12 2.01
CA ALA A 63 15.78 4.13 2.75
C ALA A 63 14.77 3.09 2.23
N VAL A 64 14.69 2.90 0.91
CA VAL A 64 13.86 1.84 0.33
C VAL A 64 14.43 0.46 0.64
N ASP A 65 15.76 0.31 0.65
CA ASP A 65 16.41 -0.94 1.06
C ASP A 65 16.15 -1.24 2.56
N LEU A 66 16.16 -0.20 3.40
CA LEU A 66 15.73 -0.29 4.81
C LEU A 66 14.28 -0.76 4.94
N LEU A 67 13.36 -0.17 4.17
CA LEU A 67 11.94 -0.56 4.17
C LEU A 67 11.77 -2.02 3.72
N GLN A 68 12.48 -2.45 2.68
CA GLN A 68 12.43 -3.84 2.21
C GLN A 68 12.86 -4.83 3.28
N ILE A 69 13.95 -4.55 4.01
CA ILE A 69 14.37 -5.41 5.12
C ILE A 69 13.33 -5.41 6.23
N LEU A 70 12.73 -4.26 6.54
CA LEU A 70 11.71 -4.15 7.58
C LEU A 70 10.48 -5.00 7.25
N ILE A 71 9.96 -4.90 6.02
CA ILE A 71 8.78 -5.67 5.56
C ILE A 71 9.08 -7.17 5.53
N ARG A 72 10.31 -7.58 5.26
CA ARG A 72 10.70 -9.01 5.19
C ARG A 72 11.18 -9.60 6.50
N ASP A 73 11.22 -8.82 7.58
CA ASP A 73 11.63 -9.33 8.88
C ASP A 73 10.52 -10.21 9.45
N GLU A 74 10.78 -11.51 9.61
CA GLU A 74 9.76 -12.45 10.13
C GLU A 74 9.24 -12.09 11.52
N ARG A 75 10.03 -11.37 12.34
CA ARG A 75 9.58 -10.89 13.65
C ARG A 75 8.49 -9.83 13.53
N PHE A 76 8.49 -9.14 12.42
CA PHE A 76 7.51 -8.15 12.02
C PHE A 76 6.34 -8.79 11.26
N MET A 77 6.61 -9.87 10.50
CA MET A 77 5.60 -10.53 9.69
C MET A 77 4.71 -11.54 10.45
N ASN A 78 5.30 -12.39 11.29
CA ASN A 78 4.65 -13.58 11.86
C ASN A 78 4.11 -13.41 13.29
N LYS A 79 4.49 -12.34 14.01
CA LYS A 79 4.08 -12.10 15.40
C LYS A 79 3.05 -11.00 15.59
N ALA A 80 2.72 -10.26 14.53
CA ALA A 80 1.76 -9.18 14.61
C ALA A 80 0.34 -9.74 14.72
N THR A 81 -0.41 -9.26 15.71
CA THR A 81 -1.88 -9.42 15.70
C THR A 81 -2.47 -8.76 14.46
N THR A 82 -3.70 -9.14 14.07
CA THR A 82 -4.38 -8.54 12.92
C THR A 82 -4.44 -7.01 13.03
N SER A 83 -4.71 -6.46 14.22
CA SER A 83 -4.73 -5.01 14.43
C SER A 83 -3.35 -4.35 14.31
N GLU A 84 -2.29 -4.99 14.79
CA GLU A 84 -0.93 -4.46 14.64
C GLU A 84 -0.49 -4.47 13.17
N SER A 85 -0.82 -5.54 12.44
CA SER A 85 -0.59 -5.64 11.01
C SER A 85 -1.26 -4.51 10.24
N ASP A 86 -2.54 -4.24 10.52
CA ASP A 86 -3.28 -3.12 9.91
C ASP A 86 -2.63 -1.77 10.22
N ILE A 87 -2.24 -1.53 11.48
CA ILE A 87 -1.53 -0.32 11.89
C ILE A 87 -0.26 -0.15 11.05
N ILE A 88 0.51 -1.22 10.86
CA ILE A 88 1.77 -1.03 10.14
C ILE A 88 1.56 -0.82 8.64
N MET A 89 0.63 -1.54 8.01
CA MET A 89 0.30 -1.28 6.60
C MET A 89 -0.10 0.18 6.40
N MET A 90 -1.00 0.68 7.26
CA MET A 90 -1.43 2.08 7.25
C MET A 90 -0.27 3.06 7.49
N SER A 91 0.57 2.81 8.50
CA SER A 91 1.76 3.63 8.78
C SER A 91 2.75 3.62 7.63
N THR A 92 2.92 2.49 6.95
CA THR A 92 3.80 2.35 5.78
C THR A 92 3.29 3.22 4.64
N LEU A 93 2.00 3.11 4.29
CA LEU A 93 1.36 3.94 3.26
C LEU A 93 1.51 5.43 3.56
N LYS A 94 1.24 5.84 4.80
CA LYS A 94 1.39 7.24 5.25
C LYS A 94 2.84 7.74 5.18
N SER A 95 3.80 6.88 5.46
CA SER A 95 5.24 7.24 5.46
C SER A 95 5.81 7.43 4.06
N VAL A 96 5.15 6.89 3.04
CA VAL A 96 5.52 7.05 1.63
C VAL A 96 4.61 8.03 0.89
N ASN A 97 3.93 8.94 1.58
CA ASN A 97 3.03 9.93 0.97
C ASN A 97 3.69 10.84 -0.10
N LEU A 98 5.02 10.97 -0.08
CA LEU A 98 5.79 11.70 -1.10
C LEU A 98 6.03 10.90 -2.38
N LEU A 99 5.59 9.64 -2.45
CA LEU A 99 5.72 8.78 -3.61
C LEU A 99 5.41 9.49 -4.95
N PRO A 100 4.34 10.30 -5.08
CA PRO A 100 3.99 10.91 -6.37
C PRO A 100 5.06 11.85 -6.96
N VAL A 101 5.95 12.41 -6.14
CA VAL A 101 6.93 13.43 -6.55
C VAL A 101 8.38 12.95 -6.49
N ILE A 102 8.60 11.66 -6.24
CA ILE A 102 9.94 11.04 -6.19
C ILE A 102 10.28 10.48 -7.58
N LYS A 103 11.58 10.26 -7.85
CA LYS A 103 12.03 9.69 -9.12
C LYS A 103 11.48 8.29 -9.39
N ALA A 104 11.12 8.03 -10.64
CA ALA A 104 10.50 6.80 -11.13
C ALA A 104 11.12 5.48 -10.63
N PRO A 105 12.45 5.27 -10.61
CA PRO A 105 13.01 4.01 -10.12
C PRO A 105 12.67 3.73 -8.65
N ILE A 106 12.64 4.78 -7.83
CA ILE A 106 12.25 4.67 -6.42
C ILE A 106 10.73 4.49 -6.29
N GLN A 107 9.94 5.15 -7.16
CA GLN A 107 8.49 4.98 -7.17
C GLN A 107 8.09 3.52 -7.43
N CYS A 108 8.62 2.93 -8.50
CA CYS A 108 8.33 1.54 -8.86
C CYS A 108 8.72 0.58 -7.73
N ARG A 109 9.88 0.78 -7.10
CA ARG A 109 10.33 -0.07 -5.98
C ARG A 109 9.42 0.03 -4.77
N ILE A 110 8.99 1.25 -4.39
CA ILE A 110 8.06 1.43 -3.27
C ILE A 110 6.70 0.77 -3.60
N LEU A 111 6.18 0.92 -4.81
CA LEU A 111 4.94 0.26 -5.23
C LEU A 111 5.04 -1.27 -5.12
N THR A 112 6.16 -1.87 -5.51
CA THR A 112 6.40 -3.30 -5.31
C THR A 112 6.36 -3.70 -3.83
N LEU A 113 6.98 -2.91 -2.96
CA LEU A 113 6.99 -3.19 -1.52
C LEU A 113 5.60 -3.00 -0.87
N ILE A 114 4.80 -2.05 -1.35
CA ILE A 114 3.40 -1.88 -0.93
C ILE A 114 2.58 -3.12 -1.30
N VAL A 115 2.74 -3.65 -2.52
CA VAL A 115 2.08 -4.90 -2.91
C VAL A 115 2.54 -6.05 -2.02
N GLU A 116 3.84 -6.17 -1.73
CA GLU A 116 4.38 -7.24 -0.89
C GLU A 116 3.73 -7.25 0.50
N ILE A 117 3.62 -6.10 1.16
CA ILE A 117 3.00 -6.01 2.50
C ILE A 117 1.47 -6.19 2.46
N MET A 118 0.81 -5.77 1.38
CA MET A 118 -0.65 -5.81 1.22
C MET A 118 -1.18 -7.11 0.59
N CYS A 119 -0.32 -7.99 0.10
CA CYS A 119 -0.75 -9.26 -0.50
C CYS A 119 -0.25 -10.47 0.30
N THR A 120 0.11 -10.28 1.57
CA THR A 120 0.53 -11.37 2.45
C THR A 120 -0.68 -12.20 2.88
N GLU A 121 -0.68 -13.50 2.55
CA GLU A 121 -1.83 -14.43 2.66
C GLU A 121 -2.41 -14.60 4.08
N GLU A 122 -1.65 -14.28 5.12
CA GLU A 122 -2.04 -14.50 6.53
C GLU A 122 -2.81 -13.33 7.16
N ARG A 123 -3.01 -12.24 6.42
CA ARG A 123 -3.47 -10.97 6.99
C ARG A 123 -4.79 -10.51 6.39
N ARG A 124 -5.78 -10.30 7.26
CA ARG A 124 -6.99 -9.58 6.87
C ARG A 124 -6.66 -8.09 6.83
N ILE A 125 -6.81 -7.49 5.66
CA ILE A 125 -6.62 -6.06 5.43
C ILE A 125 -7.98 -5.38 5.54
N THR A 126 -8.02 -4.16 6.07
CA THR A 126 -9.24 -3.36 6.08
C THR A 126 -9.50 -2.66 4.75
N ILE A 127 -10.77 -2.38 4.45
CA ILE A 127 -11.17 -1.53 3.32
C ILE A 127 -10.47 -0.17 3.41
N GLU A 128 -10.35 0.41 4.60
CA GLU A 128 -9.68 1.70 4.81
C GLU A 128 -8.23 1.67 4.30
N THR A 129 -7.47 0.64 4.65
CA THR A 129 -6.07 0.47 4.19
C THR A 129 -5.99 0.27 2.68
N VAL A 130 -6.91 -0.51 2.08
CA VAL A 130 -6.99 -0.67 0.62
C VAL A 130 -7.30 0.65 -0.08
N MET A 131 -8.23 1.45 0.46
CA MET A 131 -8.60 2.74 -0.08
C MET A 131 -7.50 3.79 0.07
N GLU A 132 -6.66 3.71 1.10
CA GLU A 132 -5.47 4.54 1.24
C GLU A 132 -4.43 4.21 0.16
N ALA A 133 -4.19 2.91 -0.11
CA ALA A 133 -3.32 2.49 -1.20
C ALA A 133 -3.85 2.92 -2.58
N LEU A 134 -5.17 2.88 -2.78
CA LEU A 134 -5.82 3.43 -3.97
C LEU A 134 -5.56 4.93 -4.13
N THR A 135 -5.73 5.72 -3.07
CA THR A 135 -5.45 7.16 -3.09
C THR A 135 -4.00 7.43 -3.50
N LEU A 136 -3.04 6.73 -2.86
CA LEU A 136 -1.63 6.88 -3.14
C LEU A 136 -1.29 6.51 -4.60
N CYS A 137 -1.86 5.43 -5.12
CA CYS A 137 -1.65 5.02 -6.51
C CYS A 137 -2.29 5.98 -7.51
N MET A 138 -3.49 6.51 -7.25
CA MET A 138 -4.12 7.52 -8.10
C MET A 138 -3.26 8.78 -8.19
N GLN A 139 -2.78 9.27 -7.04
CA GLN A 139 -1.89 10.44 -7.00
C GLN A 139 -0.58 10.16 -7.73
N THR A 140 0.03 9.00 -7.50
CA THR A 140 1.30 8.62 -8.14
C THR A 140 1.14 8.47 -9.65
N TYR A 141 0.06 7.81 -10.10
CA TYR A 141 -0.26 7.63 -11.51
C TYR A 141 -0.48 8.97 -12.23
N GLY A 142 -1.27 9.88 -11.62
CA GLY A 142 -1.55 11.19 -12.22
C GLY A 142 -0.36 12.14 -12.23
N ASN A 143 0.68 11.90 -11.43
CA ASN A 143 1.94 12.68 -11.44
C ASN A 143 3.08 11.95 -12.17
N ALA A 144 2.84 10.75 -12.71
CA ALA A 144 3.89 9.95 -13.31
C ALA A 144 4.38 10.55 -14.62
N GLU A 145 5.66 10.90 -14.67
CA GLU A 145 6.34 11.33 -15.92
C GLU A 145 6.69 10.13 -16.81
N GLU A 146 6.87 8.95 -16.22
CA GLU A 146 7.28 7.74 -16.91
C GLU A 146 6.16 6.69 -16.95
N ARG A 147 5.97 6.08 -18.13
CA ARG A 147 5.04 4.97 -18.32
C ARG A 147 5.32 3.77 -17.41
N SER A 148 6.58 3.57 -17.01
CA SER A 148 6.99 2.53 -16.07
C SER A 148 6.25 2.66 -14.72
N VAL A 149 6.14 3.88 -14.21
CA VAL A 149 5.45 4.21 -12.95
C VAL A 149 3.95 4.03 -13.10
N GLN A 150 3.38 4.49 -14.22
CA GLN A 150 1.97 4.28 -14.54
C GLN A 150 1.62 2.79 -14.53
N LEU A 151 2.40 1.95 -15.22
CA LEU A 151 2.21 0.50 -15.25
C LEU A 151 2.39 -0.14 -13.87
N ALA A 152 3.35 0.34 -13.07
CA ALA A 152 3.54 -0.13 -11.71
C ALA A 152 2.33 0.19 -10.81
N CYS A 153 1.73 1.38 -10.92
CA CYS A 153 0.52 1.74 -10.18
C CYS A 153 -0.65 0.83 -10.58
N ARG A 154 -0.87 0.60 -11.88
CA ARG A 154 -1.93 -0.29 -12.37
C ARG A 154 -1.73 -1.71 -11.85
N ALA A 155 -0.51 -2.25 -11.98
CA ALA A 155 -0.18 -3.59 -11.48
C ALA A 155 -0.33 -3.71 -9.95
N ALA A 156 0.01 -2.66 -9.19
CA ALA A 156 -0.14 -2.64 -7.75
C ALA A 156 -1.62 -2.69 -7.35
N ILE A 157 -2.46 -1.85 -7.97
CA ILE A 157 -3.89 -1.84 -7.69
C ILE A 157 -4.56 -3.15 -8.08
N THR A 158 -4.22 -3.70 -9.24
CA THR A 158 -4.75 -5.01 -9.63
C THR A 158 -4.42 -6.08 -8.61
N GLN A 159 -3.16 -6.17 -8.17
CA GLN A 159 -2.76 -7.18 -7.19
C GLN A 159 -3.41 -6.98 -5.82
N ILE A 160 -3.43 -5.75 -5.30
CA ILE A 160 -4.01 -5.44 -3.98
C ILE A 160 -5.50 -5.75 -3.96
N PHE A 161 -6.24 -5.30 -4.96
CA PHE A 161 -7.69 -5.48 -5.02
C PHE A 161 -8.08 -6.93 -5.25
N SER A 162 -7.36 -7.63 -6.12
CA SER A 162 -7.59 -9.07 -6.34
C SER A 162 -7.27 -9.89 -5.10
N SER A 163 -6.15 -9.60 -4.42
CA SER A 163 -5.77 -10.24 -3.16
C SER A 163 -6.85 -10.04 -2.08
N PHE A 164 -7.32 -8.79 -1.91
CA PHE A 164 -8.39 -8.45 -0.95
C PHE A 164 -9.70 -9.22 -1.21
N CYS A 165 -10.03 -9.46 -2.49
CA CYS A 165 -11.25 -10.15 -2.89
C CYS A 165 -11.13 -11.67 -2.90
N THR A 166 -9.92 -12.23 -2.68
CA THR A 166 -9.70 -13.68 -2.78
C THR A 166 -10.26 -14.40 -1.56
N LEU A 167 -11.05 -15.45 -1.80
CA LEU A 167 -11.58 -16.31 -0.75
C LEU A 167 -10.44 -17.15 -0.13
N PRO A 168 -10.35 -17.26 1.21
CA PRO A 168 -9.55 -18.30 1.84
C PRO A 168 -10.03 -19.66 1.32
N GLN A 169 -9.10 -20.55 1.01
CA GLN A 169 -9.38 -21.87 0.41
C GLN A 169 -10.15 -22.84 1.35
N ASN A 170 -10.63 -22.36 2.49
CA ASN A 170 -11.43 -23.12 3.44
C ASN A 170 -12.91 -22.75 3.26
N ASN A 171 -13.67 -23.68 2.67
CA ASN A 171 -15.08 -23.54 2.27
C ASN A 171 -16.07 -23.39 3.44
N HIS A 172 -15.91 -22.39 4.30
CA HIS A 172 -16.92 -22.02 5.29
C HIS A 172 -17.84 -20.95 4.71
N CYS A 173 -19.13 -21.29 4.55
CA CYS A 173 -20.17 -20.44 3.96
C CYS A 173 -20.26 -19.03 4.62
N GLN A 174 -19.95 -18.92 5.91
CA GLN A 174 -19.95 -17.64 6.63
C GLN A 174 -18.81 -16.71 6.22
N GLU A 175 -17.61 -17.24 5.97
CA GLU A 175 -16.45 -16.45 5.52
C GLU A 175 -16.67 -15.93 4.10
N GLN A 176 -17.30 -16.74 3.25
CA GLN A 176 -17.67 -16.35 1.89
C GLN A 176 -18.65 -15.16 1.86
N ILE A 177 -19.67 -15.16 2.72
CA ILE A 177 -20.61 -14.02 2.83
C ILE A 177 -19.89 -12.77 3.31
N ALA A 178 -19.00 -12.88 4.31
CA ALA A 178 -18.22 -11.76 4.80
C ALA A 178 -17.37 -11.11 3.70
N ILE A 179 -16.72 -11.93 2.87
CA ILE A 179 -15.89 -11.46 1.77
C ILE A 179 -16.74 -10.79 0.68
N PHE A 180 -17.93 -11.32 0.38
CA PHE A 180 -18.86 -10.64 -0.54
C PHE A 180 -19.36 -9.30 -0.01
N MET A 181 -19.60 -9.18 1.30
CA MET A 181 -19.94 -7.89 1.91
C MET A 181 -18.78 -6.90 1.83
N ASP A 182 -17.55 -7.35 2.10
CA ASP A 182 -16.35 -6.52 2.00
C ASP A 182 -16.09 -6.10 0.55
N ALA A 183 -16.18 -7.02 -0.41
CA ALA A 183 -16.06 -6.74 -1.85
C ALA A 183 -17.14 -5.78 -2.35
N THR A 184 -18.40 -5.94 -1.91
CA THR A 184 -19.50 -5.02 -2.23
C THR A 184 -19.24 -3.62 -1.68
N SER A 185 -18.78 -3.54 -0.43
CA SER A 185 -18.47 -2.27 0.23
C SER A 185 -17.32 -1.55 -0.46
N LEU A 186 -16.26 -2.29 -0.80
CA LEU A 186 -15.13 -1.78 -1.57
C LEU A 186 -15.55 -1.30 -2.95
N LEU A 187 -16.37 -2.09 -3.68
CA LEU A 187 -16.88 -1.72 -5.00
C LEU A 187 -17.67 -0.41 -4.95
N ASN A 188 -18.58 -0.27 -3.98
CA ASN A 188 -19.36 0.94 -3.80
C ASN A 188 -18.47 2.16 -3.51
N GLU A 189 -17.38 2.00 -2.74
CA GLU A 189 -16.48 3.10 -2.44
C GLU A 189 -15.66 3.53 -3.68
N VAL A 190 -15.20 2.58 -4.49
CA VAL A 190 -14.52 2.90 -5.76
C VAL A 190 -15.49 3.59 -6.74
N ILE A 191 -16.73 3.11 -6.85
CA ILE A 191 -17.78 3.73 -7.67
C ILE A 191 -18.01 5.19 -7.27
N LYS A 192 -18.13 5.48 -5.96
CA LYS A 192 -18.28 6.86 -5.48
C LYS A 192 -17.11 7.74 -5.92
N ARG A 193 -15.88 7.20 -5.90
CA ARG A 193 -14.69 7.93 -6.37
C ARG A 193 -14.70 8.14 -7.88
N VAL A 194 -15.15 7.18 -8.67
CA VAL A 194 -15.33 7.37 -10.13
C VAL A 194 -16.27 8.54 -10.39
N ASN A 195 -17.42 8.57 -9.71
CA ASN A 195 -18.41 9.64 -9.87
C ASN A 195 -17.90 11.02 -9.45
N ALA A 196 -16.98 11.07 -8.48
CA ALA A 196 -16.38 12.32 -8.02
C ALA A 196 -15.16 12.75 -8.87
N THR A 197 -14.58 11.86 -9.67
CA THR A 197 -13.38 12.12 -10.45
C THR A 197 -13.76 12.67 -11.82
N ASN A 198 -13.03 13.69 -12.30
CA ASN A 198 -13.23 14.21 -13.65
C ASN A 198 -13.02 13.09 -14.69
N PRO A 199 -13.99 12.79 -15.58
CA PRO A 199 -13.87 11.74 -16.60
C PRO A 199 -12.66 11.89 -17.53
N GLN A 200 -12.15 13.11 -17.69
CA GLN A 200 -10.96 13.42 -18.50
C GLN A 200 -9.64 13.24 -17.73
N SER A 201 -9.69 12.93 -16.43
CA SER A 201 -8.50 12.66 -15.63
C SER A 201 -7.96 11.28 -15.94
N GLU A 202 -6.65 11.18 -16.18
CA GLU A 202 -5.99 9.89 -16.36
C GLU A 202 -6.11 9.00 -15.10
N GLN A 203 -6.35 9.59 -13.92
CA GLN A 203 -6.58 8.84 -12.67
C GLN A 203 -7.82 7.94 -12.71
N VAL A 204 -8.78 8.21 -13.60
CA VAL A 204 -9.95 7.35 -13.83
C VAL A 204 -9.52 5.95 -14.25
N ILE A 205 -8.39 5.80 -14.97
CA ILE A 205 -7.87 4.50 -15.40
C ILE A 205 -7.59 3.59 -14.19
N ILE A 206 -7.01 4.15 -13.13
CA ILE A 206 -6.72 3.39 -11.90
C ILE A 206 -8.00 2.96 -11.19
N LEU A 207 -9.04 3.81 -11.18
CA LEU A 207 -10.33 3.46 -10.62
C LEU A 207 -11.03 2.35 -11.42
N LEU A 208 -10.92 2.39 -12.75
CA LEU A 208 -11.46 1.35 -13.63
C LEU A 208 -10.70 0.02 -13.45
N ASP A 209 -9.37 0.07 -13.32
CA ASP A 209 -8.58 -1.13 -12.99
C ASP A 209 -9.00 -1.72 -11.64
N ALA A 210 -9.26 -0.88 -10.63
CA ALA A 210 -9.76 -1.32 -9.33
C ALA A 210 -11.14 -2.00 -9.44
N ILE A 211 -12.09 -1.40 -10.16
CA ILE A 211 -13.41 -2.01 -10.43
C ILE A 211 -13.24 -3.36 -11.13
N TYR A 212 -12.45 -3.40 -12.21
CA TYR A 212 -12.20 -4.62 -12.97
C TYR A 212 -11.60 -5.72 -12.09
N SER A 213 -10.63 -5.39 -11.24
CA SER A 213 -10.04 -6.33 -10.29
C SER A 213 -11.04 -6.88 -9.28
N ILE A 214 -11.93 -6.04 -8.73
CA ILE A 214 -12.98 -6.53 -7.83
C ILE A 214 -13.90 -7.52 -8.55
N LEU A 215 -14.39 -7.15 -9.74
CA LEU A 215 -15.33 -7.96 -10.52
C LEU A 215 -14.71 -9.28 -10.97
N SER A 216 -13.47 -9.24 -11.49
CA SER A 216 -12.77 -10.41 -12.02
C SER A 216 -12.30 -11.40 -10.93
N SER A 217 -12.16 -10.94 -9.69
CA SER A 217 -11.75 -11.78 -8.57
C SER A 217 -12.93 -12.46 -7.85
N GLN A 218 -14.18 -12.15 -8.21
CA GLN A 218 -15.31 -12.84 -7.58
C GLN A 218 -15.54 -14.23 -8.17
N PRO A 219 -15.89 -15.23 -7.34
CA PRO A 219 -16.40 -16.51 -7.82
C PRO A 219 -17.79 -16.35 -8.44
N ILE A 220 -18.20 -17.29 -9.28
CA ILE A 220 -19.54 -17.31 -9.89
C ILE A 220 -20.65 -17.28 -8.84
N THR A 221 -20.42 -17.86 -7.65
CA THR A 221 -21.40 -17.88 -6.55
C THR A 221 -21.78 -16.50 -6.01
N VAL A 222 -21.00 -15.44 -6.32
CA VAL A 222 -21.33 -14.07 -5.93
C VAL A 222 -22.67 -13.59 -6.51
N ILE A 223 -23.16 -14.21 -7.59
CA ILE A 223 -24.48 -13.90 -8.18
C ILE A 223 -25.64 -14.09 -7.19
N ASN A 224 -25.44 -14.93 -6.17
CA ASN A 224 -26.43 -15.15 -5.12
C ASN A 224 -26.39 -14.05 -4.04
N HIS A 225 -25.36 -13.19 -4.04
CA HIS A 225 -25.25 -12.06 -3.13
C HIS A 225 -25.85 -10.81 -3.78
N GLN A 226 -27.15 -10.60 -3.57
CA GLN A 226 -27.91 -9.52 -4.19
C GLN A 226 -27.30 -8.11 -4.03
N PRO A 227 -26.70 -7.73 -2.87
CA PRO A 227 -26.04 -6.43 -2.73
C PRO A 227 -24.93 -6.20 -3.75
N PHE A 228 -24.13 -7.22 -4.07
CA PHE A 228 -23.07 -7.12 -5.07
C PHE A 228 -23.65 -6.95 -6.47
N VAL A 229 -24.65 -7.76 -6.83
CA VAL A 229 -25.33 -7.69 -8.13
C VAL A 229 -25.95 -6.29 -8.34
N ASN A 230 -26.56 -5.72 -7.32
CA ASN A 230 -27.13 -4.36 -7.38
C ASN A 230 -26.05 -3.30 -7.63
N ALA A 231 -24.85 -3.44 -7.03
CA ALA A 231 -23.74 -2.54 -7.29
C ALA A 231 -23.23 -2.62 -8.75
N ILE A 232 -23.23 -3.81 -9.36
CA ILE A 232 -22.89 -3.98 -10.78
C ILE A 232 -23.87 -3.22 -11.68
N TRP A 233 -25.18 -3.33 -11.41
CA TRP A 233 -26.19 -2.61 -12.20
C TRP A 233 -26.02 -1.09 -12.15
N TYR A 234 -25.54 -0.56 -11.02
CA TYR A 234 -25.21 0.85 -10.91
C TYR A 234 -24.05 1.26 -11.85
N ILE A 235 -23.01 0.42 -11.98
CA ILE A 235 -21.93 0.65 -12.96
C ILE A 235 -22.47 0.66 -14.39
N HIS A 236 -23.35 -0.29 -14.72
CA HIS A 236 -23.96 -0.34 -16.05
C HIS A 236 -24.75 0.94 -16.37
N ALA A 237 -25.48 1.49 -15.38
CA ALA A 237 -26.17 2.76 -15.55
C ALA A 237 -25.21 3.93 -15.78
N LEU A 238 -24.04 3.95 -15.11
CA LEU A 238 -23.02 4.98 -15.29
C LEU A 238 -22.38 4.98 -16.69
N ILE A 239 -22.14 3.80 -17.27
CA ILE A 239 -21.51 3.69 -18.60
C ILE A 239 -22.47 4.14 -19.71
N ASN A 240 -23.77 4.00 -19.51
CA ASN A 240 -24.79 4.30 -20.52
C ASN A 240 -25.44 5.69 -20.37
N ALA A 241 -25.02 6.48 -19.39
CA ALA A 241 -25.48 7.86 -19.18
C ALA A 241 -24.55 8.86 -19.86
#